data_AF-A0A9K3K989-F1
#
_entry.id   AF-A0A9K3K989-F1
#
_cell.length_a   1.000
_cell.length_b   1.000
_cell.length_c   1.000
_cell.angle_alpha   90.00
_cell.angle_beta   90.00
_cell.angle_gamma   90.00
#
_symmetry.space_group_name_H-M   'P 1'
#
loop_
_entity.id
_entity.type
_entity.pdbx_description
1 polymer ?
#
loop_
_entity_poly.entity_id
_entity_poly.type
_entity_poly.pdbx_seq_one_letter_code
_entity_poly.pdbx_strand_id
1 'polypeptide(L)'
;MKTYSSRIATTTLLFSLGLLSLTEARLFSPFYNSTTSISLCEHIRPDELPQECSCSEPSPYSLVIECLKSFNTSFWNDTIGLKINVDPCNKDGSRVELEVTEREHNIDYPITGIRSGKANMIPIPGLSIAVPTIGHVGIDAAVLFTGNPDSLTLKIGLDACIELPTTSLLCASRIPGLHNILPWYVLSGSYSFGDVCSNNRTGIVEATFLQRDEAIALIEKKEKR
;
A
#
# COMPACT_ATOMS: atom_id res chain seq x y z
N MET A 1 22.51 48.95 -27.02
CA MET A 1 23.00 50.32 -26.77
C MET A 1 22.05 51.31 -27.45
N LYS A 2 21.09 51.87 -26.70
CA LYS A 2 20.52 53.23 -26.81
C LYS A 2 19.29 53.31 -25.92
N THR A 3 19.45 54.11 -24.90
CA THR A 3 18.56 54.41 -23.80
C THR A 3 17.70 55.63 -24.14
N TYR A 4 16.55 55.72 -23.45
CA TYR A 4 15.84 56.93 -23.04
C TYR A 4 14.95 57.66 -24.07
N SER A 5 13.66 57.82 -23.76
CA SER A 5 13.17 59.11 -23.23
C SER A 5 11.68 59.07 -22.89
N SER A 6 11.38 59.58 -21.70
CA SER A 6 10.06 59.80 -21.11
C SER A 6 9.41 61.09 -21.65
N ARG A 7 8.09 61.08 -21.87
CA ARG A 7 7.27 62.30 -21.75
C ARG A 7 5.92 62.00 -21.11
N ILE A 8 5.65 62.86 -20.14
CA ILE A 8 4.47 63.00 -19.27
C ILE A 8 3.37 63.76 -20.03
N ALA A 9 2.11 63.36 -19.86
CA ALA A 9 0.97 64.27 -20.01
C ALA A 9 -0.23 63.79 -19.16
N THR A 10 -0.32 64.40 -17.98
CA THR A 10 -1.49 64.57 -17.11
C THR A 10 -2.73 65.08 -17.85
N THR A 11 -3.93 64.52 -17.62
CA THR A 11 -5.13 65.32 -17.30
C THR A 11 -6.34 64.51 -16.77
N THR A 12 -6.76 64.92 -15.57
CA THR A 12 -8.14 65.03 -15.03
C THR A 12 -9.06 63.82 -14.80
N LEU A 13 -9.19 63.54 -13.50
CA LEU A 13 -10.34 63.07 -12.73
C LEU A 13 -11.71 63.55 -13.20
N LEU A 14 -12.68 62.63 -13.19
CA LEU A 14 -14.07 62.94 -12.85
C LEU A 14 -14.59 61.92 -11.82
N PHE A 15 -14.91 62.47 -10.65
CA PHE A 15 -15.62 61.84 -9.55
C PHE A 15 -17.06 61.50 -9.97
N SER A 16 -17.52 60.30 -9.65
CA SER A 16 -18.95 60.04 -9.44
C SER A 16 -19.13 59.20 -8.18
N LEU A 17 -19.60 59.87 -7.12
CA LEU A 17 -20.15 59.30 -5.91
C LEU A 17 -21.49 58.62 -6.24
N GLY A 18 -21.60 57.33 -5.93
CA GLY A 18 -22.86 56.59 -5.90
C GLY A 18 -22.95 55.81 -4.59
N LEU A 19 -24.00 56.08 -3.82
CA LEU A 19 -24.20 55.65 -2.44
C LEU A 19 -24.45 54.14 -2.27
N LEU A 20 -23.89 53.62 -1.16
CA LEU A 20 -24.39 52.63 -0.18
C LEU A 20 -25.48 51.63 -0.60
N SER A 21 -25.12 50.33 -0.50
CA SER A 21 -26.00 49.30 0.07
C SER A 21 -25.16 48.31 0.87
N LEU A 22 -25.35 48.31 2.20
CA LEU A 22 -24.97 47.23 3.12
C LEU A 22 -26.06 46.16 3.04
N THR A 23 -25.69 44.89 2.83
CA THR A 23 -26.00 43.74 3.71
C THR A 23 -25.67 42.40 3.03
N GLU A 24 -24.78 41.65 3.70
CA GLU A 24 -24.86 40.22 4.03
C GLU A 24 -25.36 39.21 2.97
N ALA A 25 -24.41 38.44 2.43
CA ALA A 25 -24.28 37.00 2.73
C ALA A 25 -23.28 36.41 1.73
N ARG A 26 -21.99 36.39 2.12
CA ARG A 26 -21.08 35.43 1.51
C ARG A 26 -21.58 34.06 1.94
N LEU A 27 -22.21 33.33 1.04
CA LEU A 27 -22.31 31.89 1.11
C LEU A 27 -20.88 31.33 0.99
N PHE A 28 -20.10 31.47 2.07
CA PHE A 28 -19.09 30.49 2.38
C PHE A 28 -19.90 29.24 2.69
N SER A 29 -20.08 28.39 1.67
CA SER A 29 -20.27 26.98 1.90
C SER A 29 -19.23 26.58 2.95
N PRO A 30 -19.59 25.97 4.09
CA PRO A 30 -18.59 25.27 4.84
C PRO A 30 -17.93 24.35 3.82
N PHE A 31 -16.61 24.47 3.65
CA PHE A 31 -15.86 23.34 3.15
C PHE A 31 -16.28 22.20 4.08
N TYR A 32 -17.15 21.34 3.57
CA TYR A 32 -17.34 20.04 4.12
C TYR A 32 -15.95 19.46 4.03
N ASN A 33 -15.22 19.48 5.15
CA ASN A 33 -14.09 18.59 5.33
C ASN A 33 -14.74 17.21 5.26
N SER A 34 -14.92 16.73 4.04
CA SER A 34 -14.89 15.32 3.76
C SER A 34 -13.54 14.92 4.31
N THR A 35 -13.54 14.38 5.53
CA THR A 35 -12.52 13.42 5.93
C THR A 35 -12.61 12.34 4.87
N THR A 36 -11.91 12.54 3.74
CA THR A 36 -11.56 11.48 2.82
C THR A 36 -10.90 10.45 3.72
N SER A 37 -11.63 9.38 4.02
CA SER A 37 -11.06 8.19 4.61
C SER A 37 -9.94 7.78 3.65
N ILE A 38 -8.71 8.07 4.04
CA ILE A 38 -7.54 7.70 3.26
C ILE A 38 -7.58 6.18 3.13
N SER A 39 -7.55 5.70 1.90
CA SER A 39 -7.69 4.27 1.63
C SER A 39 -6.40 3.54 2.01
N LEU A 40 -6.44 2.26 2.40
CA LEU A 40 -5.22 1.51 2.75
C LEU A 40 -4.16 1.54 1.62
N CYS A 41 -4.61 1.49 0.38
CA CYS A 41 -3.76 1.62 -0.80
C CYS A 41 -3.17 3.02 -0.96
N GLU A 42 -3.80 4.10 -0.47
CA GLU A 42 -3.21 5.44 -0.50
C GLU A 42 -2.02 5.58 0.48
N HIS A 43 -2.00 4.77 1.55
CA HIS A 43 -0.84 4.68 2.45
C HIS A 43 0.36 3.98 1.81
N ILE A 44 0.12 3.18 0.77
CA ILE A 44 1.16 2.59 -0.06
C ILE A 44 1.32 3.50 -1.26
N ARG A 45 2.31 4.38 -1.24
CA ARG A 45 2.43 5.39 -2.28
C ARG A 45 2.43 4.73 -3.68
N PRO A 46 1.61 5.20 -4.64
CA PRO A 46 1.51 4.56 -5.95
C PRO A 46 2.83 4.48 -6.71
N ASP A 47 3.76 5.40 -6.43
CA ASP A 47 5.10 5.42 -7.01
C ASP A 47 6.08 4.40 -6.39
N GLU A 48 5.71 3.75 -5.29
CA GLU A 48 6.49 2.69 -4.64
C GLU A 48 6.15 1.29 -5.14
N LEU A 49 4.96 1.11 -5.74
CA LEU A 49 4.56 -0.17 -6.33
C LEU A 49 5.13 -0.33 -7.76
N PRO A 50 5.61 -1.54 -8.12
CA PRO A 50 5.95 -1.84 -9.50
C PRO A 50 4.76 -1.62 -10.45
N GLN A 51 5.02 -1.23 -11.70
CA GLN A 51 3.96 -0.92 -12.67
C GLN A 51 3.08 -2.12 -13.02
N GLU A 52 3.61 -3.33 -12.86
CA GLU A 52 2.93 -4.60 -13.03
C GLU A 52 2.01 -4.99 -11.86
N CYS A 53 1.94 -4.16 -10.82
CA CYS A 53 1.18 -4.40 -9.61
C CYS A 53 -0.05 -3.49 -9.51
N SER A 54 -1.11 -4.03 -8.93
CA SER A 54 -2.33 -3.29 -8.58
C SER A 54 -2.62 -3.46 -7.10
N CYS A 55 -3.13 -2.40 -6.46
CA CYS A 55 -3.58 -2.43 -5.07
C CYS A 55 -5.10 -2.34 -5.02
N SER A 56 -5.72 -3.16 -4.17
CA SER A 56 -7.16 -3.21 -3.97
C SER A 56 -7.51 -3.41 -2.49
N GLU A 57 -8.71 -3.00 -2.09
CA GLU A 57 -9.19 -3.07 -0.70
C GLU A 57 -10.48 -3.87 -0.63
N PRO A 58 -10.40 -5.22 -0.60
CA PRO A 58 -11.60 -6.05 -0.57
C PRO A 58 -12.38 -5.94 0.75
N SER A 59 -11.77 -5.38 1.81
CA SER A 59 -12.45 -5.10 3.07
C SER A 59 -11.82 -3.89 3.77
N PRO A 60 -12.50 -3.27 4.77
CA PRO A 60 -12.03 -2.05 5.43
C PRO A 60 -10.67 -2.14 6.14
N TYR A 61 -10.16 -3.35 6.36
CA TYR A 61 -8.91 -3.60 7.09
C TYR A 61 -7.95 -4.53 6.35
N SER A 62 -8.22 -4.84 5.08
CA SER A 62 -7.37 -5.71 4.29
C SER A 62 -7.06 -5.01 2.97
N LEU A 63 -5.78 -4.96 2.66
CA LEU A 63 -5.28 -4.55 1.36
C LEU A 63 -4.71 -5.78 0.65
N VAL A 64 -4.94 -5.84 -0.65
CA VAL A 64 -4.48 -6.89 -1.53
C VAL A 64 -3.71 -6.26 -2.67
N ILE A 65 -2.43 -6.63 -2.78
CA ILE A 65 -1.56 -6.26 -3.89
C ILE A 65 -1.40 -7.48 -4.78
N GLU A 66 -1.82 -7.36 -6.03
CA GLU A 66 -1.68 -8.40 -7.04
C GLU A 66 -0.76 -7.90 -8.14
N CYS A 67 0.32 -8.65 -8.38
CA CYS A 67 1.32 -8.38 -9.39
C CYS A 67 1.38 -9.53 -10.38
N LEU A 68 1.55 -9.22 -11.65
CA LEU A 68 1.83 -10.21 -12.70
C LEU A 68 3.08 -9.81 -13.47
N LYS A 69 4.22 -10.43 -13.14
CA LYS A 69 5.52 -10.10 -13.71
C LYS A 69 5.99 -11.17 -14.68
N SER A 70 6.15 -10.78 -15.94
CA SER A 70 6.87 -11.58 -16.93
C SER A 70 8.37 -11.30 -16.86
N PHE A 71 9.16 -12.34 -16.61
CA PHE A 71 10.61 -12.35 -16.74
C PHE A 71 10.94 -12.92 -18.12
N ASN A 72 11.60 -12.13 -18.97
CA ASN A 72 12.02 -12.56 -20.29
C ASN A 72 13.53 -12.36 -20.43
N THR A 73 14.28 -13.30 -19.85
CA THR A 73 15.73 -13.24 -19.78
C THR A 73 16.33 -14.57 -20.20
N SER A 74 17.62 -14.58 -20.53
CA SER A 74 18.33 -15.81 -20.91
C SER A 74 18.42 -16.85 -19.79
N PHE A 75 18.20 -16.46 -18.54
CA PHE A 75 18.27 -17.35 -17.36
C PHE A 75 16.88 -17.83 -16.92
N TRP A 76 15.86 -17.03 -17.18
CA TRP A 76 14.50 -17.26 -16.74
C TRP A 76 13.52 -16.60 -17.71
N ASN A 77 12.68 -17.41 -18.32
CA ASN A 77 11.60 -16.99 -19.20
C ASN A 77 10.28 -17.55 -18.66
N ASP A 78 9.61 -16.77 -17.81
CA ASP A 78 8.46 -17.22 -17.04
C ASP A 78 7.56 -16.03 -16.63
N THR A 79 6.30 -16.29 -16.30
CA THR A 79 5.37 -15.27 -15.79
C THR A 79 4.88 -15.64 -14.39
N ILE A 80 5.33 -14.86 -13.41
CA ILE A 80 5.02 -15.07 -12.00
C ILE A 80 3.93 -14.11 -11.55
N GLY A 81 2.88 -14.66 -10.95
CA GLY A 81 1.91 -13.93 -10.17
C GLY A 81 2.33 -13.87 -8.71
N LEU A 82 2.28 -12.68 -8.10
CA LEU A 82 2.49 -12.49 -6.68
C LEU A 82 1.28 -11.78 -6.09
N LYS A 83 0.64 -12.41 -5.11
CA LYS A 83 -0.49 -11.83 -4.39
C LYS A 83 -0.14 -11.68 -2.93
N ILE A 84 -0.14 -10.44 -2.45
CA ILE A 84 0.18 -10.06 -1.07
C ILE A 84 -1.10 -9.58 -0.41
N ASN A 85 -1.52 -10.24 0.66
CA ASN A 85 -2.62 -9.79 1.51
C ASN A 85 -2.04 -9.27 2.82
N VAL A 86 -2.29 -8.00 3.12
CA VAL A 86 -1.89 -7.38 4.39
C VAL A 86 -3.14 -6.99 5.16
N ASP A 87 -3.22 -7.49 6.39
CA ASP A 87 -4.24 -7.16 7.37
C ASP A 87 -3.55 -6.43 8.54
N PRO A 88 -3.35 -5.10 8.43
CA PRO A 88 -2.66 -4.34 9.47
C PRO A 88 -3.47 -4.31 10.77
N CYS A 89 -4.80 -4.38 10.73
CA CYS A 89 -5.66 -4.16 11.90
C CYS A 89 -6.11 -5.45 12.60
N ASN A 90 -5.49 -6.59 12.28
CA ASN A 90 -5.84 -7.88 12.85
C ASN A 90 -5.76 -7.88 14.39
N LYS A 91 -6.75 -8.49 15.04
CA LYS A 91 -6.87 -8.56 16.51
C LYS A 91 -5.69 -9.26 17.19
N ASP A 92 -5.05 -10.20 16.50
CA ASP A 92 -3.94 -11.01 17.02
C ASP A 92 -2.57 -10.39 16.67
N GLY A 93 -2.58 -9.15 16.14
CA GLY A 93 -1.43 -8.46 15.59
C GLY A 93 -1.42 -8.50 14.06
N SER A 94 -0.89 -7.46 13.44
CA SER A 94 -0.86 -7.29 11.99
C SER A 94 -0.40 -8.56 11.27
N ARG A 95 -1.03 -8.93 10.16
CA ARG A 95 -0.83 -10.21 9.46
C ARG A 95 -0.49 -9.98 7.99
N VAL A 96 0.37 -10.84 7.45
CA VAL A 96 0.74 -10.87 6.03
C VAL A 96 0.60 -12.30 5.52
N GLU A 97 -0.09 -12.45 4.40
CA GLU A 97 -0.19 -13.69 3.64
C GLU A 97 0.31 -13.43 2.22
N LEU A 98 0.97 -14.42 1.63
CA LEU A 98 1.56 -14.33 0.31
C LEU A 98 1.11 -15.54 -0.51
N GLU A 99 0.79 -15.35 -1.77
CA GLU A 99 0.47 -16.42 -2.71
C GLU A 99 1.30 -16.21 -3.96
N VAL A 100 2.05 -17.25 -4.34
CA VAL A 100 2.88 -17.25 -5.53
C VAL A 100 2.23 -18.16 -6.55
N THR A 101 1.97 -17.63 -7.74
CA THR A 101 1.36 -18.36 -8.85
C THR A 101 2.27 -18.34 -10.07
N GLU A 102 2.26 -19.42 -10.84
CA GLU A 102 2.97 -19.55 -12.11
C GLU A 102 2.15 -20.46 -13.04
N ARG A 103 1.95 -20.05 -14.30
CA ARG A 103 0.94 -20.65 -15.20
C ARG A 103 1.43 -21.88 -15.96
N GLU A 104 2.67 -21.89 -16.44
CA GLU A 104 3.27 -22.93 -17.27
C GLU A 104 3.51 -24.23 -16.49
N HIS A 105 3.94 -24.14 -15.23
CA HIS A 105 4.19 -25.27 -14.32
C HIS A 105 3.05 -25.49 -13.32
N ASN A 106 1.95 -24.73 -13.44
CA ASN A 106 0.75 -24.80 -12.60
C ASN A 106 1.07 -24.74 -11.10
N ILE A 107 1.88 -23.75 -10.73
CA ILE A 107 2.25 -23.50 -9.34
C ILE A 107 1.23 -22.55 -8.76
N ASP A 108 0.67 -22.95 -7.63
CA ASP A 108 -0.16 -22.14 -6.75
C ASP A 108 0.27 -22.49 -5.33
N TYR A 109 1.08 -21.60 -4.74
CA TYR A 109 1.73 -21.84 -3.47
C TYR A 109 1.36 -20.75 -2.45
N PRO A 110 0.36 -21.01 -1.59
CA PRO A 110 0.00 -20.11 -0.52
C PRO A 110 0.99 -20.23 0.64
N ILE A 111 1.57 -19.11 1.01
CA ILE A 111 2.46 -18.91 2.14
C ILE A 111 1.68 -18.19 3.23
N THR A 112 1.35 -18.94 4.29
CA THR A 112 0.58 -18.46 5.43
C THR A 112 1.41 -18.54 6.72
N GLY A 113 0.94 -17.89 7.79
CA GLY A 113 1.57 -17.99 9.11
C GLY A 113 2.94 -17.30 9.19
N ILE A 114 3.19 -16.32 8.34
CA ILE A 114 4.42 -15.53 8.34
C ILE A 114 4.51 -14.80 9.68
N ARG A 115 5.53 -15.14 10.47
CA ARG A 115 5.74 -14.52 11.78
C ARG A 115 6.48 -13.20 11.63
N SER A 116 6.00 -12.19 12.37
CA SER A 116 6.70 -10.93 12.52
C SER A 116 8.10 -11.15 13.11
N GLY A 117 9.09 -10.40 12.62
CA GLY A 117 10.47 -10.46 13.12
C GLY A 117 11.51 -10.37 12.02
N LYS A 118 12.32 -11.42 11.88
CA LYS A 118 13.45 -11.46 10.93
C LYS A 118 12.98 -11.74 9.52
N ALA A 119 13.81 -11.35 8.55
CA ALA A 119 13.59 -11.70 7.15
C ALA A 119 13.63 -13.22 6.99
N ASN A 120 12.60 -13.76 6.34
CA ASN A 120 12.48 -15.18 6.02
C ASN A 120 12.62 -15.35 4.51
N MET A 121 13.40 -16.35 4.11
CA MET A 121 13.46 -16.84 2.73
C MET A 121 12.68 -18.15 2.71
N ILE A 122 11.54 -18.17 2.03
CA ILE A 122 10.64 -19.32 1.99
C ILE A 122 10.73 -19.94 0.59
N PRO A 123 11.31 -21.13 0.44
CA PRO A 123 11.50 -21.74 -0.87
C PRO A 123 10.16 -22.07 -1.51
N ILE A 124 10.01 -21.70 -2.78
CA ILE A 124 8.82 -22.00 -3.57
C ILE A 124 9.07 -23.29 -4.36
N PRO A 125 8.37 -24.39 -4.04
CA PRO A 125 8.61 -25.67 -4.70
C PRO A 125 8.36 -25.58 -6.21
N GLY A 126 9.27 -26.15 -7.01
CA GLY A 126 9.15 -26.21 -8.47
C GLY A 126 9.65 -24.96 -9.20
N LEU A 127 9.89 -23.83 -8.51
CA LEU A 127 10.49 -22.64 -9.12
C LEU A 127 12.01 -22.65 -8.95
N SER A 128 12.72 -22.60 -10.07
CA SER A 128 14.18 -22.45 -10.08
C SER A 128 14.65 -21.73 -11.34
N ILE A 129 15.82 -21.09 -11.24
CA ILE A 129 16.50 -20.41 -12.34
C ILE A 129 17.77 -21.18 -12.70
N ALA A 130 18.00 -21.38 -13.99
CA ALA A 130 19.23 -21.97 -14.48
C ALA A 130 20.30 -20.88 -14.66
N VAL A 131 21.32 -20.88 -13.80
CA VAL A 131 22.44 -19.94 -13.85
C VAL A 131 23.68 -20.65 -14.42
N PRO A 132 24.31 -20.14 -15.50
CA PRO A 132 25.53 -20.74 -16.03
C PRO A 132 26.60 -20.84 -14.96
N THR A 133 27.36 -21.93 -14.97
CA THR A 133 28.48 -22.21 -14.04
C THR A 133 28.06 -22.55 -12.60
N ILE A 134 26.89 -22.09 -12.13
CA ILE A 134 26.39 -22.34 -10.76
C ILE A 134 25.37 -23.49 -10.74
N GLY A 135 24.58 -23.64 -11.81
CA GLY A 135 23.51 -24.63 -11.89
C GLY A 135 22.14 -24.05 -11.56
N HIS A 136 21.26 -24.87 -11.00
CA HIS A 136 19.90 -24.48 -10.66
C HIS A 136 19.88 -23.79 -9.28
N VAL A 137 19.33 -22.58 -9.23
CA VAL A 137 19.12 -21.80 -8.00
C VAL A 137 17.62 -21.74 -7.73
N GLY A 138 17.19 -22.12 -6.52
CA GLY A 138 15.78 -22.07 -6.13
C GLY A 138 15.29 -20.63 -6.00
N ILE A 139 14.00 -20.41 -6.27
CA ILE A 139 13.35 -19.12 -6.00
C ILE A 139 12.73 -19.17 -4.62
N ASP A 140 13.01 -18.14 -3.83
CA ASP A 140 12.49 -17.95 -2.49
C ASP A 140 11.58 -16.73 -2.44
N ALA A 141 10.47 -16.84 -1.73
CA ALA A 141 9.72 -15.69 -1.27
C ALA A 141 10.51 -15.00 -0.14
N ALA A 142 10.96 -13.78 -0.41
CA ALA A 142 11.68 -12.94 0.54
C ALA A 142 10.68 -12.08 1.32
N VAL A 143 10.43 -12.44 2.57
CA VAL A 143 9.43 -11.76 3.41
C VAL A 143 10.04 -11.27 4.71
N LEU A 144 9.99 -9.96 4.92
CA LEU A 144 10.25 -9.29 6.18
C LEU A 144 9.04 -8.47 6.55
N PHE A 145 8.59 -8.68 7.79
CA PHE A 145 7.46 -7.99 8.35
C PHE A 145 7.71 -7.75 9.83
N THR A 146 7.64 -6.48 10.27
CA THR A 146 7.86 -6.11 11.66
C THR A 146 7.19 -4.78 12.01
N GLY A 147 6.95 -4.55 13.30
CA GLY A 147 6.33 -3.34 13.81
C GLY A 147 4.86 -3.51 14.19
N ASN A 148 4.12 -2.42 14.14
CA ASN A 148 2.71 -2.31 14.53
C ASN A 148 1.95 -1.48 13.49
N PRO A 149 0.62 -1.31 13.59
CA PRO A 149 -0.15 -0.56 12.59
C PRO A 149 0.34 0.88 12.40
N ASP A 150 0.88 1.53 13.42
CA ASP A 150 1.38 2.91 13.32
C ASP A 150 2.70 3.00 12.55
N SER A 151 3.50 1.93 12.54
CA SER A 151 4.80 1.85 11.87
C SER A 151 5.08 0.40 11.47
N LEU A 152 4.53 -0.01 10.34
CA LEU A 152 4.60 -1.36 9.80
C LEU A 152 5.67 -1.44 8.72
N THR A 153 6.78 -2.10 9.01
CA THR A 153 7.86 -2.32 8.03
C THR A 153 7.59 -3.59 7.24
N LEU A 154 7.43 -3.44 5.93
CA LEU A 154 7.19 -4.51 4.97
C LEU A 154 8.32 -4.51 3.94
N LYS A 155 8.93 -5.68 3.75
CA LYS A 155 9.81 -5.94 2.61
C LYS A 155 9.48 -7.31 2.04
N ILE A 156 8.74 -7.30 0.94
CA ILE A 156 8.11 -8.49 0.35
C ILE A 156 8.47 -8.55 -1.13
N GLY A 157 8.93 -9.71 -1.57
CA GLY A 157 9.30 -9.93 -2.95
C GLY A 157 9.78 -11.35 -3.20
N LEU A 158 10.47 -11.51 -4.33
CA LEU A 158 11.14 -12.74 -4.71
C LEU A 158 12.66 -12.51 -4.70
N ASP A 159 13.39 -13.50 -4.23
CA ASP A 159 14.85 -13.59 -4.34
C ASP A 159 15.20 -15.01 -4.81
N ALA A 160 16.46 -15.24 -5.16
CA ALA A 160 16.94 -16.58 -5.48
C ALA A 160 18.22 -16.83 -4.70
N CYS A 161 18.19 -17.79 -3.79
CA CYS A 161 19.34 -18.13 -2.97
C CYS A 161 19.74 -19.61 -3.13
N ILE A 162 21.04 -19.87 -2.99
CA ILE A 162 21.60 -21.21 -2.95
C ILE A 162 22.48 -21.36 -1.72
N GLU A 163 22.28 -22.45 -0.97
CA GLU A 163 23.15 -22.82 0.13
C GLU A 163 24.40 -23.53 -0.42
N LEU A 164 25.57 -22.90 -0.27
CA LEU A 164 26.84 -23.51 -0.63
C LEU A 164 27.44 -24.23 0.58
N PRO A 165 28.00 -25.45 0.40
CA PRO A 165 28.55 -26.25 1.52
C PRO A 165 29.65 -25.55 2.34
N THR A 166 30.32 -24.54 1.78
CA THR A 166 31.52 -23.93 2.38
C THR A 166 31.42 -22.42 2.64
N THR A 167 30.41 -21.73 2.09
CA THR A 167 30.48 -20.27 1.90
C THR A 167 29.26 -19.48 2.36
N SER A 168 28.36 -20.08 3.13
CA SER A 168 27.06 -19.50 3.53
C SER A 168 26.12 -19.24 2.33
N LEU A 169 24.89 -18.80 2.62
CA LEU A 169 23.83 -18.56 1.64
C LEU A 169 24.27 -17.52 0.59
N LEU A 170 24.27 -17.90 -0.69
CA LEU A 170 24.57 -17.03 -1.83
C LEU A 170 23.26 -16.67 -2.55
N CYS A 171 22.89 -15.39 -2.54
CA CYS A 171 21.65 -14.91 -3.17
C CYS A 171 21.89 -14.16 -4.49
N ALA A 172 20.82 -13.94 -5.25
CA ALA A 172 20.79 -13.35 -6.58
C ALA A 172 21.58 -12.06 -6.70
N SER A 173 21.48 -11.19 -5.68
CA SER A 173 22.22 -9.92 -5.60
C SER A 173 23.75 -10.06 -5.75
N ARG A 174 24.31 -11.24 -5.48
CA ARG A 174 25.73 -11.55 -5.58
C ARG A 174 26.08 -12.47 -6.76
N ILE A 175 25.09 -12.86 -7.56
CA ILE A 175 25.25 -13.75 -8.70
C ILE A 175 25.31 -12.92 -9.99
N PRO A 176 26.43 -12.96 -10.75
CA PRO A 176 26.53 -12.28 -12.04
C PRO A 176 25.41 -12.71 -12.99
N GLY A 177 24.80 -11.75 -13.69
CA GLY A 177 23.63 -11.97 -14.53
C GLY A 177 22.31 -11.95 -13.77
N LEU A 178 22.23 -12.65 -12.63
CA LEU A 178 21.00 -12.77 -11.86
C LEU A 178 20.65 -11.52 -11.03
N HIS A 179 21.66 -10.76 -10.60
CA HIS A 179 21.48 -9.50 -9.85
C HIS A 179 20.65 -8.42 -10.57
N ASN A 180 20.48 -8.53 -11.89
CA ASN A 180 19.65 -7.61 -12.69
C ASN A 180 18.18 -8.03 -12.76
N ILE A 181 17.87 -9.22 -12.25
CA ILE A 181 16.54 -9.84 -12.32
C ILE A 181 15.97 -9.96 -10.91
N LEU A 182 16.80 -10.43 -9.97
CA LEU A 182 16.46 -10.64 -8.58
C LEU A 182 17.52 -10.01 -7.66
N PRO A 183 17.13 -9.52 -6.47
CA PRO A 183 15.78 -9.61 -5.89
C PRO A 183 14.78 -8.63 -6.54
N TRP A 184 13.54 -9.10 -6.70
CA TRP A 184 12.42 -8.28 -7.14
C TRP A 184 11.50 -8.03 -5.95
N TYR A 185 11.54 -6.82 -5.40
CA TYR A 185 10.69 -6.41 -4.28
C TYR A 185 9.44 -5.68 -4.77
N VAL A 186 8.28 -6.14 -4.35
CA VAL A 186 6.98 -5.49 -4.60
C VAL A 186 6.69 -4.44 -3.54
N LEU A 187 7.04 -4.72 -2.29
CA LEU A 187 6.98 -3.76 -1.20
C LEU A 187 8.36 -3.66 -0.56
N SER A 188 8.81 -2.44 -0.28
CA SER A 188 10.01 -2.20 0.53
C SER A 188 9.93 -0.84 1.23
N GLY A 189 9.36 -0.81 2.42
CA GLY A 189 9.19 0.44 3.16
C GLY A 189 8.60 0.27 4.55
N SER A 190 8.38 1.40 5.21
CA SER A 190 7.63 1.49 6.46
C SER A 190 6.36 2.30 6.21
N TYR A 191 5.22 1.71 6.54
CA TYR A 191 3.90 2.24 6.24
C TYR A 191 3.14 2.46 7.55
N SER A 192 2.32 3.50 7.60
CA SER A 192 1.49 3.82 8.76
C SER A 192 0.03 3.63 8.39
N PHE A 193 -0.65 2.71 9.06
CA PHE A 193 -2.07 2.37 8.92
C PHE A 193 -2.84 2.64 10.23
N GLY A 194 -2.20 3.28 11.21
CA GLY A 194 -2.72 3.48 12.56
C GLY A 194 -4.02 4.27 12.59
N ASP A 195 -4.16 5.24 11.70
CA ASP A 195 -5.35 6.05 11.50
C ASP A 195 -6.52 5.21 10.95
N VAL A 196 -6.28 4.34 9.97
CA VAL A 196 -7.30 3.41 9.45
C VAL A 196 -7.76 2.43 10.54
N CYS A 197 -6.81 1.86 11.29
CA CYS A 197 -7.12 0.93 12.37
C CYS A 197 -7.80 1.59 13.58
N SER A 198 -7.69 2.91 13.74
CA SER A 198 -8.28 3.67 14.84
C SER A 198 -9.65 4.27 14.49
N ASN A 199 -9.79 4.85 13.30
CA ASN A 199 -10.99 5.61 12.87
C ASN A 199 -12.24 4.73 12.77
N ASN A 200 -12.06 3.44 12.51
CA ASN A 200 -13.17 2.52 12.35
C ASN A 200 -13.57 1.85 13.69
N ARG A 201 -12.83 2.09 14.79
CA ARG A 201 -13.30 1.82 16.16
C ARG A 201 -14.35 2.83 16.60
N THR A 202 -14.24 4.09 16.18
CA THR A 202 -15.22 5.14 16.49
C THR A 202 -16.56 4.93 15.77
N GLY A 203 -16.56 4.44 14.52
CA GLY A 203 -17.79 4.11 13.79
C GLY A 203 -18.58 2.94 14.39
N ILE A 204 -17.90 1.95 14.97
CA ILE A 204 -18.54 0.83 15.68
C ILE A 204 -19.16 1.29 17.01
N VAL A 205 -18.52 2.22 17.72
CA VAL A 205 -19.06 2.79 18.96
C VAL A 205 -20.32 3.62 18.67
N GLU A 206 -20.32 4.40 17.59
CA GLU A 206 -21.48 5.20 17.18
C GLU A 206 -22.67 4.33 16.72
N ALA A 207 -22.42 3.28 15.94
CA ALA A 207 -23.46 2.32 15.53
C ALA A 207 -24.03 1.52 16.71
N THR A 208 -23.19 1.14 17.68
CA THR A 208 -23.63 0.40 18.89
C THR A 208 -24.45 1.30 19.82
N PHE A 209 -24.13 2.59 19.90
CA PHE A 209 -24.86 3.55 20.73
C PHE A 209 -26.27 3.80 20.17
N LEU A 210 -26.41 3.98 18.86
CA LEU A 210 -27.71 4.17 18.21
C LEU A 210 -28.63 2.95 18.34
N GLN A 211 -28.08 1.73 18.23
CA GLN A 211 -28.86 0.51 18.47
C GLN A 211 -29.30 0.35 19.93
N ARG A 212 -28.51 0.84 20.88
CA ARG A 212 -28.86 0.82 22.30
C ARG A 212 -29.98 1.81 22.63
N ASP A 213 -29.94 3.01 22.04
CA ASP A 213 -30.98 4.03 22.26
C ASP A 213 -32.33 3.61 21.68
N GLU A 214 -32.34 2.96 20.51
CA GLU A 214 -33.56 2.43 19.90
C GLU A 214 -34.16 1.27 20.73
N ALA A 215 -33.31 0.42 21.31
CA ALA A 215 -33.74 -0.65 22.21
C ALA A 215 -34.31 -0.13 23.53
N ILE A 216 -33.74 0.94 24.10
CA ILE A 216 -34.25 1.58 25.33
C ILE A 216 -35.63 2.23 25.08
N ALA A 217 -35.80 2.93 23.96
CA ALA A 217 -37.08 3.55 23.58
C ALA A 217 -38.21 2.52 23.41
N LEU A 218 -37.90 1.30 22.96
CA LEU A 218 -38.87 0.21 22.83
C LEU A 218 -39.28 -0.39 24.19
N ILE A 219 -38.38 -0.40 25.17
CA ILE A 219 -38.65 -0.90 26.53
C ILE A 219 -39.57 0.08 27.27
N GLU A 220 -39.27 1.39 27.22
CA GLU A 220 -40.10 2.41 27.87
C GLU A 220 -41.53 2.48 27.31
N LYS A 221 -41.72 2.14 26.03
CA LYS A 221 -43.04 2.10 25.38
C LYS A 221 -43.87 0.87 25.78
N LYS A 222 -43.24 -0.20 26.29
CA LYS A 222 -43.94 -1.39 26.80
C LYS A 222 -44.37 -1.23 28.25
N GLU A 223 -43.69 -0.40 29.04
CA GLU A 223 -43.99 -0.20 30.46
C GLU A 223 -45.14 0.79 30.71
N LYS A 224 -45.49 1.62 29.71
CA LYS A 224 -46.63 2.57 29.75
C LYS A 224 -47.96 2.00 29.21
N ARG A 225 -48.09 0.68 29.03
CA ARG A 225 -49.31 0.03 28.55
C ARG A 225 -49.88 -0.96 29.56
#